data_AF-A0A9C8ZJY6-F1
#
_entry.id   AF-A0A9C8ZJY6-F1
#
_cell.length_a   1.000
_cell.length_b   1.000
_cell.length_c   1.000
_cell.angle_alpha   90.00
_cell.angle_beta   90.00
_cell.angle_gamma   90.00
#
_symmetry.space_group_name_H-M   'P 1'
#
loop_
_entity.id
_entity.type
_entity.pdbx_description
1 polymer ?
#
loop_
_entity_poly.entity_id
_entity_poly.type
_entity_poly.pdbx_seq_one_letter_code
_entity_poly.pdbx_strand_id
1 'polypeptide(L)'
;MKKPVVRFRVQPVLASGLLVAAVVLAGLLIVPATPAQAADIVASPALERGDGTRLEFLLRRIQLVRDGLEYRIDLARQAADIAQDWIDVLSEEGHDVSTLQAALDDYRAGVDAAEESLNTATSVLDEHAGFDDEGKVTDRDQAIETLRNAGRPLRDAHRTLRDATIQFRRAVQDFRRQALEDAGGSQTDQ
;
A
#
# COMPACT_ATOMS: atom_id res chain seq x y z
N MET A 1 -9.60 -8.67 61.72
CA MET A 1 -9.35 -7.48 60.89
C MET A 1 -10.22 -7.56 59.64
N LYS A 2 -11.26 -6.72 59.54
CA LYS A 2 -12.23 -6.68 58.42
C LYS A 2 -11.67 -5.74 57.33
N LYS A 3 -11.47 -6.24 56.11
CA LYS A 3 -11.09 -5.40 54.95
C LYS A 3 -12.34 -4.70 54.40
N PRO A 4 -12.31 -3.39 54.15
CA PRO A 4 -13.42 -2.68 53.52
C PRO A 4 -13.48 -3.01 52.03
N VAL A 5 -14.67 -3.37 51.55
CA VAL A 5 -14.96 -3.55 50.12
C VAL A 5 -15.35 -2.18 49.56
N VAL A 6 -14.46 -1.57 48.80
CA VAL A 6 -14.71 -0.31 48.08
C VAL A 6 -15.52 -0.65 46.83
N ARG A 7 -16.80 -0.27 46.80
CA ARG A 7 -17.64 -0.38 45.62
C ARG A 7 -17.40 0.84 44.73
N PHE A 8 -16.61 0.69 43.68
CA PHE A 8 -16.48 1.68 42.62
C PHE A 8 -17.78 1.71 41.81
N ARG A 9 -18.46 2.85 41.85
CA ARG A 9 -19.66 3.13 41.07
C ARG A 9 -19.20 3.91 39.84
N VAL A 10 -19.03 3.24 38.71
CA VAL A 10 -18.69 3.89 37.44
C VAL A 10 -19.99 4.45 36.87
N GLN A 11 -20.11 5.77 36.79
CA GLN A 11 -21.20 6.42 36.05
C GLN A 11 -20.85 6.40 34.55
N PRO A 12 -21.81 6.11 33.64
CA PRO A 12 -21.59 6.28 32.22
C PRO A 12 -21.65 7.78 31.89
N VAL A 13 -20.53 8.35 31.47
CA VAL A 13 -20.53 9.67 30.84
C VAL A 13 -20.89 9.47 29.38
N LEU A 14 -22.14 9.76 29.04
CA LEU A 14 -22.55 10.07 27.68
C LEU A 14 -21.79 11.32 27.24
N ALA A 15 -20.85 11.19 26.33
CA ALA A 15 -20.20 12.32 25.68
C ALA A 15 -20.19 12.09 24.18
N SER A 16 -21.16 12.71 23.54
CA SER A 16 -21.17 13.02 22.11
C SER A 16 -19.84 13.65 21.70
N GLY A 17 -19.23 13.12 20.65
CA GLY A 17 -18.02 13.68 20.09
C GLY A 17 -17.76 13.15 18.69
N LEU A 18 -18.66 13.48 17.75
CA LEU A 18 -18.52 13.15 16.33
C LEU A 18 -17.26 13.84 15.77
N LEU A 19 -16.13 13.14 15.91
CA LEU A 19 -14.81 13.64 15.55
C LEU A 19 -14.56 13.30 14.08
N VAL A 20 -14.83 14.28 13.23
CA VAL A 20 -14.54 14.22 11.79
C VAL A 20 -13.01 14.22 11.60
N ALA A 21 -12.41 13.03 11.57
CA ALA A 21 -11.03 12.84 11.14
C ALA A 21 -10.96 12.84 9.60
N ALA A 22 -10.82 14.03 9.03
CA ALA A 22 -10.54 14.23 7.62
C ALA A 22 -9.06 13.89 7.32
N VAL A 23 -8.79 12.64 6.95
CA VAL A 23 -7.47 12.26 6.39
C VAL A 23 -7.41 12.69 4.92
N VAL A 24 -6.67 13.76 4.67
CA VAL A 24 -6.35 14.27 3.32
C VAL A 24 -5.22 13.44 2.74
N LEU A 25 -5.53 12.50 1.85
CA LEU A 25 -4.54 11.81 1.00
C LEU A 25 -4.39 12.56 -0.33
N ALA A 26 -3.27 13.28 -0.44
CA ALA A 26 -2.93 14.20 -1.51
C ALA A 26 -2.62 13.54 -2.87
N GLY A 27 -3.17 14.16 -3.92
CA GLY A 27 -2.51 14.53 -5.18
C GLY A 27 -1.76 13.47 -6.00
N LEU A 28 -2.44 12.88 -6.99
CA LEU A 28 -1.80 12.21 -8.12
C LEU A 28 -1.79 13.15 -9.34
N LEU A 29 -0.60 13.60 -9.77
CA LEU A 29 -0.42 14.41 -10.99
C LEU A 29 -0.55 13.54 -12.24
N ILE A 30 -1.46 13.93 -13.14
CA ILE A 30 -1.62 13.33 -14.47
C ILE A 30 -0.67 14.06 -15.43
N VAL A 31 0.32 13.37 -15.98
CA VAL A 31 1.18 13.89 -17.07
C VAL A 31 0.63 13.39 -18.41
N PRO A 32 0.41 14.26 -19.41
CA PRO A 32 -0.03 13.85 -20.74
C PRO A 32 1.09 13.10 -21.48
N ALA A 33 0.77 11.92 -22.02
CA ALA A 33 1.68 11.16 -22.87
C ALA A 33 1.65 11.73 -24.30
N THR A 34 2.79 12.22 -24.78
CA THR A 34 2.98 12.56 -26.20
C THR A 34 3.33 11.30 -26.99
N PRO A 35 2.71 11.05 -28.16
CA PRO A 35 3.05 9.91 -29.00
C PRO A 35 4.33 10.21 -29.80
N ALA A 36 5.39 9.43 -29.58
CA ALA A 36 6.58 9.44 -30.42
C ALA A 36 6.36 8.53 -31.64
N GLN A 37 6.45 9.12 -32.84
CA GLN A 37 6.32 8.42 -34.12
C GLN A 37 7.57 7.57 -34.41
N ALA A 38 7.34 6.36 -34.91
CA ALA A 38 8.36 5.43 -35.37
C ALA A 38 8.86 5.83 -36.77
N ALA A 39 10.17 5.91 -36.94
CA ALA A 39 10.84 6.02 -38.23
C ALA A 39 11.68 4.76 -38.50
N ASP A 40 11.73 4.41 -39.79
CA ASP A 40 12.14 3.15 -40.38
C ASP A 40 13.43 2.49 -39.90
N ILE A 41 13.38 1.15 -39.91
CA ILE A 41 14.45 0.22 -39.57
C ILE A 41 15.49 0.20 -40.70
N VAL A 42 16.58 0.95 -40.52
CA VAL A 42 17.86 0.64 -41.16
C VAL A 42 18.61 -0.30 -40.21
N ALA A 43 19.05 -1.45 -40.73
CA ALA A 43 19.82 -2.45 -39.99
C ALA A 43 20.96 -1.77 -39.23
N SER A 44 20.86 -1.77 -37.89
CA SER A 44 21.83 -1.12 -37.02
C SER A 44 23.13 -1.93 -36.94
N PRO A 45 24.30 -1.29 -37.04
CA PRO A 45 25.57 -1.94 -36.78
C PRO A 45 25.62 -2.39 -35.31
N ALA A 46 26.03 -3.64 -35.09
CA ALA A 46 26.44 -4.27 -33.82
C ALA A 46 26.11 -3.51 -32.51
N LEU A 47 25.13 -4.03 -31.77
CA LEU A 47 24.76 -3.64 -30.39
C LEU A 47 25.83 -4.04 -29.35
N GLU A 48 27.09 -3.68 -29.55
CA GLU A 48 28.20 -4.21 -28.75
C GLU A 48 28.82 -3.19 -27.78
N ARG A 49 28.21 -2.00 -27.55
CA ARG A 49 28.80 -1.02 -26.61
C ARG A 49 27.87 -0.07 -25.86
N GLY A 50 26.54 -0.25 -25.94
CA GLY A 50 25.55 0.66 -25.32
C GLY A 50 24.53 0.01 -24.36
N ASP A 51 24.40 -1.31 -24.36
CA ASP A 51 23.35 -2.03 -23.62
C ASP A 51 23.66 -2.20 -22.12
N GLY A 52 24.94 -2.29 -21.73
CA GLY A 52 25.35 -2.39 -20.32
C GLY A 52 24.83 -1.22 -19.48
N THR A 53 25.03 0.00 -19.97
CA THR A 53 24.50 1.23 -19.33
C THR A 53 22.99 1.19 -19.12
N ARG A 54 22.24 0.55 -20.04
CA ARG A 54 20.78 0.42 -19.93
C ARG A 54 20.39 -0.60 -18.86
N LEU A 55 21.04 -1.76 -18.81
CA LEU A 55 20.77 -2.78 -17.79
C LEU A 55 21.18 -2.29 -16.39
N GLU A 56 22.31 -1.60 -16.26
CA GLU A 56 22.74 -0.93 -15.02
C GLU A 56 21.73 0.14 -14.57
N PHE A 57 21.17 0.91 -15.52
CA PHE A 57 20.10 1.86 -15.22
C PHE A 57 18.81 1.15 -14.76
N LEU A 58 18.45 0.04 -15.39
CA LEU A 58 17.29 -0.75 -15.02
C LEU A 58 17.45 -1.40 -13.64
N LEU A 59 18.64 -1.90 -13.30
CA LEU A 59 18.94 -2.41 -11.97
C LEU A 59 18.70 -1.33 -10.91
N ARG A 60 19.32 -0.15 -11.08
CA ARG A 60 19.10 1.00 -10.17
C ARG A 60 17.64 1.38 -10.06
N ARG A 61 16.90 1.40 -11.18
CA ARG A 61 15.46 1.70 -11.17
C ARG A 61 14.66 0.66 -10.38
N ILE A 62 14.96 -0.62 -10.55
CA ILE A 62 14.28 -1.70 -9.85
C ILE A 62 14.58 -1.66 -8.35
N GLN A 63 15.81 -1.38 -7.95
CA GLN A 63 16.19 -1.17 -6.55
C GLN A 63 15.40 0.00 -5.94
N LEU A 64 15.32 1.15 -6.63
CA LEU A 64 14.50 2.28 -6.17
C LEU A 64 13.00 1.93 -6.03
N VAL A 65 12.49 1.06 -6.91
CA VAL A 65 11.10 0.58 -6.80
C VAL A 65 10.92 -0.35 -5.60
N ARG A 66 11.88 -1.25 -5.33
CA ARG A 66 11.89 -2.13 -4.15
C ARG A 66 11.87 -1.29 -2.87
N ASP A 67 12.83 -0.38 -2.72
CA ASP A 67 12.96 0.46 -1.52
C ASP A 67 11.71 1.35 -1.34
N GLY A 68 11.16 1.88 -2.43
CA GLY A 68 9.91 2.63 -2.41
C GLY A 68 8.67 1.79 -2.07
N LEU A 69 8.67 0.48 -2.35
CA LEU A 69 7.59 -0.42 -1.95
C LEU A 69 7.72 -0.84 -0.48
N GLU A 70 8.92 -1.10 0.01
CA GLU A 70 9.21 -1.40 1.41
C GLU A 70 8.67 -0.29 2.32
N TYR A 71 9.07 0.96 2.04
CA TYR A 71 8.56 2.13 2.77
C TYR A 71 7.02 2.25 2.72
N ARG A 72 6.40 1.91 1.58
CA ARG A 72 4.94 1.99 1.44
C ARG A 72 4.21 0.88 2.19
N ILE A 73 4.80 -0.30 2.33
CA ILE A 73 4.27 -1.39 3.14
C ILE A 73 4.33 -1.01 4.62
N ASP A 74 5.44 -0.41 5.07
CA ASP A 74 5.55 0.09 6.44
C ASP A 74 4.53 1.17 6.77
N LEU A 75 4.30 2.11 5.83
CA LEU A 75 3.25 3.11 5.97
C LEU A 75 1.85 2.47 5.96
N ALA A 76 1.64 1.43 5.16
CA ALA A 76 0.35 0.73 5.10
C ALA A 76 0.03 0.02 6.41
N ARG A 77 1.04 -0.59 7.07
CA ARG A 77 0.88 -1.18 8.42
C ARG A 77 0.52 -0.13 9.46
N GLN A 78 1.24 0.98 9.50
CA GLN A 78 0.93 2.09 10.40
C GLN A 78 -0.49 2.63 10.15
N ALA A 79 -0.91 2.73 8.88
CA ALA A 79 -2.27 3.14 8.54
C ALA A 79 -3.33 2.12 9.02
N ALA A 80 -3.02 0.82 8.96
CA ALA A 80 -3.91 -0.22 9.49
C ALA A 80 -4.06 -0.14 11.02
N ASP A 81 -2.98 0.20 11.74
CA ASP A 81 -3.03 0.37 13.20
C ASP A 81 -3.88 1.59 13.58
N ILE A 82 -3.65 2.74 12.93
CA ILE A 82 -4.48 3.94 13.12
C ILE A 82 -5.95 3.67 12.79
N ALA A 83 -6.20 2.88 11.74
CA ALA A 83 -7.55 2.49 11.37
C ALA A 83 -8.22 1.61 12.44
N GLN A 84 -7.48 0.67 13.05
CA GLN A 84 -7.99 -0.14 14.14
C GLN A 84 -8.37 0.73 15.33
N ASP A 85 -7.49 1.66 15.75
CA ASP A 85 -7.78 2.58 16.86
C ASP A 85 -9.07 3.38 16.61
N TRP A 86 -9.29 3.83 15.36
CA TRP A 86 -10.50 4.52 14.98
C TRP A 86 -11.75 3.62 15.00
N ILE A 87 -11.64 2.38 14.52
CA ILE A 87 -12.72 1.38 14.57
C ILE A 87 -13.11 1.06 16.01
N ASP A 88 -12.13 0.93 16.90
CA ASP A 88 -12.35 0.63 18.31
C ASP A 88 -13.14 1.78 18.98
N VAL A 89 -12.76 3.03 18.73
CA VAL A 89 -13.52 4.21 19.20
C VAL A 89 -14.96 4.20 18.69
N LEU A 90 -15.17 3.94 17.39
CA LEU A 90 -16.52 3.87 16.82
C LEU A 90 -17.35 2.75 17.46
N SER A 91 -16.74 1.59 17.73
CA SER A 91 -17.40 0.48 18.39
C SER A 91 -17.79 0.83 19.83
N GLU A 92 -16.93 1.55 20.57
CA GLU A 92 -17.22 2.03 21.93
C GLU A 92 -18.38 3.05 21.94
N GLU A 93 -18.49 3.86 20.88
CA GLU A 93 -19.61 4.78 20.66
C GLU A 93 -20.91 4.06 20.24
N GLY A 94 -20.86 2.75 20.00
CA GLY A 94 -22.02 1.92 19.68
C GLY A 94 -22.35 1.86 18.18
N HIS A 95 -21.45 2.28 17.30
CA HIS A 95 -21.61 2.11 15.86
C HIS A 95 -21.40 0.65 15.46
N ASP A 96 -22.16 0.16 14.47
CA ASP A 96 -21.89 -1.13 13.83
C ASP A 96 -20.68 -1.01 12.89
N VAL A 97 -19.53 -1.46 13.38
CA VAL A 97 -18.26 -1.42 12.64
C VAL A 97 -17.93 -2.74 11.93
N SER A 98 -18.83 -3.72 11.91
CA SER A 98 -18.54 -5.07 11.41
C SER A 98 -17.99 -5.09 9.98
N THR A 99 -18.60 -4.31 9.07
CA THR A 99 -18.15 -4.19 7.67
C THR A 99 -16.79 -3.51 7.56
N LEU A 100 -16.54 -2.51 8.41
CA LEU A 100 -15.29 -1.75 8.41
C LEU A 100 -14.13 -2.59 8.97
N GLN A 101 -14.37 -3.37 10.03
CA GLN A 101 -13.40 -4.32 10.57
C GLN A 101 -13.05 -5.39 9.54
N ALA A 102 -14.04 -5.98 8.86
CA ALA A 102 -13.77 -6.96 7.80
C ALA A 102 -12.91 -6.36 6.66
N ALA A 103 -13.19 -5.12 6.26
CA ALA A 103 -12.39 -4.43 5.25
C ALA A 103 -10.96 -4.11 5.72
N LEU A 104 -10.75 -3.86 7.02
CA LEU A 104 -9.41 -3.69 7.59
C LEU A 104 -8.64 -5.01 7.62
N ASP A 105 -9.31 -6.12 7.91
CA ASP A 105 -8.70 -7.45 7.88
C ASP A 105 -8.28 -7.83 6.45
N ASP A 106 -9.14 -7.59 5.46
CA ASP A 106 -8.81 -7.75 4.03
C ASP A 106 -7.65 -6.83 3.61
N TYR A 107 -7.60 -5.60 4.13
CA TYR A 107 -6.51 -4.68 3.88
C TYR A 107 -5.17 -5.22 4.40
N ARG A 108 -5.14 -5.67 5.66
CA ARG A 108 -3.96 -6.28 6.29
C ARG A 108 -3.47 -7.49 5.51
N ALA A 109 -4.38 -8.39 5.12
CA ALA A 109 -4.03 -9.54 4.28
C ALA A 109 -3.43 -9.11 2.93
N GLY A 110 -3.96 -8.04 2.32
CA GLY A 110 -3.39 -7.47 1.10
C GLY A 110 -2.00 -6.86 1.29
N VAL A 111 -1.74 -6.23 2.44
CA VAL A 111 -0.41 -5.71 2.80
C VAL A 111 0.59 -6.86 2.97
N ASP A 112 0.22 -7.93 3.68
CA ASP A 112 1.08 -9.10 3.88
C ASP A 112 1.40 -9.83 2.56
N ALA A 113 0.40 -10.00 1.68
CA ALA A 113 0.61 -10.58 0.35
C ALA A 113 1.51 -9.71 -0.55
N ALA A 114 1.43 -8.37 -0.41
CA ALA A 114 2.33 -7.46 -1.11
C ALA A 114 3.77 -7.57 -0.59
N GLU A 115 3.96 -7.75 0.71
CA GLU A 115 5.26 -7.98 1.33
C GLU A 115 5.88 -9.30 0.88
N GLU A 116 5.12 -10.38 0.82
CA GLU A 116 5.61 -11.68 0.33
C GLU A 116 6.14 -11.55 -1.12
N SER A 117 5.40 -10.83 -1.97
CA SER A 117 5.84 -10.53 -3.34
C SER A 117 7.10 -9.66 -3.37
N LEU A 118 7.20 -8.65 -2.48
CA LEU A 118 8.41 -7.83 -2.35
C LEU A 118 9.62 -8.68 -1.93
N ASN A 119 9.46 -9.55 -0.93
CA ASN A 119 10.51 -10.44 -0.44
C ASN A 119 11.01 -11.40 -1.52
N THR A 120 10.10 -11.89 -2.37
CA THR A 120 10.46 -12.70 -3.55
C THR A 120 11.35 -11.89 -4.50
N ALA A 121 10.98 -10.65 -4.80
CA ALA A 121 11.80 -9.78 -5.67
C ALA A 121 13.15 -9.44 -5.04
N THR A 122 13.19 -9.14 -3.74
CA THR A 122 14.41 -8.85 -3.00
C THR A 122 15.37 -10.03 -3.06
N SER A 123 14.88 -11.25 -2.84
CA SER A 123 15.70 -12.47 -2.93
C SER A 123 16.37 -12.62 -4.30
N VAL A 124 15.63 -12.38 -5.40
CA VAL A 124 16.20 -12.42 -6.76
C VAL A 124 17.24 -11.31 -6.99
N LEU A 125 17.02 -10.12 -6.44
CA LEU A 125 17.96 -9.01 -6.61
C LEU A 125 19.24 -9.21 -5.80
N ASP A 126 19.14 -9.80 -4.61
CA ASP A 126 20.27 -10.06 -3.71
C ASP A 126 21.17 -11.21 -4.22
N GLU A 127 20.67 -12.08 -5.11
CA GLU A 127 21.50 -13.02 -5.85
C GLU A 127 22.43 -12.32 -6.87
N HIS A 128 22.11 -11.08 -7.28
CA HIS A 128 22.90 -10.23 -8.17
C HIS A 128 23.38 -10.90 -9.48
N ALA A 129 22.73 -11.98 -9.94
CA ALA A 129 23.20 -12.74 -11.09
C ALA A 129 23.30 -11.88 -12.37
N GLY A 130 24.45 -11.97 -13.05
CA GLY A 130 24.79 -11.16 -14.23
C GLY A 130 25.27 -9.75 -13.94
N PHE A 131 25.38 -9.37 -12.66
CA PHE A 131 25.98 -8.11 -12.22
C PHE A 131 27.19 -8.37 -11.32
N ASP A 132 28.11 -7.41 -11.22
CA ASP A 132 29.14 -7.38 -10.16
C ASP A 132 28.65 -6.59 -8.93
N ASP A 133 29.52 -6.49 -7.92
CA ASP A 133 29.23 -5.80 -6.66
C ASP A 133 29.01 -4.29 -6.85
N GLU A 134 29.57 -3.70 -7.92
CA GLU A 134 29.31 -2.32 -8.33
C GLU A 134 28.04 -2.15 -9.18
N GLY A 135 27.31 -3.25 -9.45
CA GLY A 135 26.11 -3.28 -10.26
C GLY A 135 26.36 -3.14 -11.76
N LYS A 136 27.58 -3.39 -12.23
CA LYS A 136 27.94 -3.46 -13.65
C LYS A 136 27.60 -4.82 -14.23
N VAL A 137 27.25 -4.85 -15.51
CA VAL A 137 26.91 -6.09 -16.19
C VAL A 137 28.16 -6.94 -16.41
N THR A 138 28.17 -8.14 -15.84
CA THR A 138 29.21 -9.16 -16.04
C THR A 138 28.76 -10.24 -17.02
N ASP A 139 27.48 -10.61 -16.98
CA ASP A 139 26.81 -11.50 -17.92
C ASP A 139 25.46 -10.90 -18.32
N ARG A 140 25.33 -10.57 -19.61
CA ARG A 140 24.17 -9.87 -20.13
C ARG A 140 22.89 -10.70 -20.07
N ASP A 141 22.97 -11.98 -20.39
CA ASP A 141 21.78 -12.82 -20.47
C ASP A 141 21.26 -13.13 -19.06
N GLN A 142 22.17 -13.38 -18.12
CA GLN A 142 21.83 -13.49 -16.70
C GLN A 142 21.27 -12.18 -16.14
N ALA A 143 21.86 -11.03 -16.46
CA ALA A 143 21.37 -9.72 -16.01
C ALA A 143 19.92 -9.45 -16.47
N ILE A 144 19.62 -9.80 -17.73
CA ILE A 144 18.26 -9.67 -18.28
C ILE A 144 17.28 -10.58 -17.54
N GLU A 145 17.68 -11.82 -17.25
CA GLU A 145 16.87 -12.78 -16.51
C GLU A 145 16.59 -12.30 -15.08
N THR A 146 17.61 -11.85 -14.36
CA THR A 146 17.49 -11.25 -13.02
C THR A 146 16.49 -10.11 -13.00
N LEU A 147 16.61 -9.14 -13.92
CA LEU A 147 15.69 -8.00 -13.99
C LEU A 147 14.24 -8.44 -14.30
N ARG A 148 14.05 -9.47 -15.12
CA ARG A 148 12.71 -10.00 -15.44
C ARG A 148 12.10 -10.73 -14.25
N ASN A 149 12.90 -11.56 -13.58
CA ASN A 149 12.49 -12.38 -12.45
C ASN A 149 12.17 -11.53 -11.21
N ALA A 150 12.90 -10.43 -10.99
CA ALA A 150 12.56 -9.45 -9.94
C ALA A 150 11.39 -8.53 -10.35
N GLY A 151 11.33 -8.14 -11.63
CA GLY A 151 10.35 -7.15 -12.10
C GLY A 151 8.90 -7.64 -12.08
N ARG A 152 8.63 -8.94 -12.20
CA ARG A 152 7.26 -9.50 -12.04
C ARG A 152 6.76 -9.35 -10.59
N PRO A 153 7.40 -9.93 -9.56
CA PRO A 153 6.95 -9.83 -8.18
C PRO A 153 6.84 -8.39 -7.67
N LEU A 154 7.71 -7.44 -8.10
CA LEU A 154 7.54 -6.02 -7.73
C LEU A 154 6.25 -5.40 -8.27
N ARG A 155 5.84 -5.77 -9.50
CA ARG A 155 4.57 -5.30 -10.06
C ARG A 155 3.39 -5.92 -9.35
N ASP A 156 3.52 -7.17 -8.94
CA ASP A 156 2.46 -7.87 -8.21
C ASP A 156 2.32 -7.29 -6.80
N ALA A 157 3.42 -7.08 -6.06
CA ALA A 157 3.45 -6.33 -4.80
C ALA A 157 2.77 -4.96 -4.92
N HIS A 158 3.15 -4.17 -5.93
CA HIS A 158 2.56 -2.86 -6.16
C HIS A 158 1.04 -2.90 -6.41
N ARG A 159 0.57 -3.85 -7.24
CA ARG A 159 -0.85 -4.00 -7.57
C ARG A 159 -1.65 -4.43 -6.35
N THR A 160 -1.20 -5.48 -5.65
CA THR A 160 -1.85 -5.99 -4.45
C THR A 160 -2.00 -4.91 -3.39
N LEU A 161 -0.92 -4.17 -3.10
CA LEU A 161 -0.96 -3.07 -2.13
C LEU A 161 -1.91 -1.94 -2.55
N ARG A 162 -1.90 -1.58 -3.84
CA ARG A 162 -2.78 -0.54 -4.39
C ARG A 162 -4.25 -0.96 -4.29
N ASP A 163 -4.56 -2.18 -4.69
CA ASP A 163 -5.92 -2.68 -4.73
C ASP A 163 -6.48 -2.82 -3.31
N ALA A 164 -5.70 -3.34 -2.37
CA ALA A 164 -6.05 -3.36 -0.95
C ALA A 164 -6.36 -1.96 -0.42
N THR A 165 -5.49 -0.98 -0.68
CA THR A 165 -5.70 0.42 -0.28
C THR A 165 -6.98 1.01 -0.85
N ILE A 166 -7.28 0.74 -2.13
CA ILE A 166 -8.49 1.26 -2.79
C ILE A 166 -9.74 0.66 -2.15
N GLN A 167 -9.76 -0.64 -1.90
CA GLN A 167 -10.93 -1.30 -1.31
C GLN A 167 -11.17 -0.84 0.11
N PHE A 168 -10.12 -0.74 0.93
CA PHE A 168 -10.26 -0.21 2.28
C PHE A 168 -10.78 1.23 2.30
N ARG A 169 -10.26 2.10 1.43
CA ARG A 169 -10.74 3.48 1.31
C ARG A 169 -12.22 3.55 0.92
N ARG A 170 -12.70 2.65 0.06
CA ARG A 170 -14.12 2.57 -0.30
C ARG A 170 -14.97 2.16 0.89
N ALA A 171 -14.56 1.14 1.64
CA ALA A 171 -15.27 0.73 2.85
C ALA A 171 -15.39 1.87 3.87
N VAL A 172 -14.32 2.64 4.08
CA VAL A 172 -14.35 3.84 4.94
C VAL A 172 -15.34 4.89 4.40
N GLN A 173 -15.37 5.12 3.09
CA GLN A 173 -16.29 6.09 2.48
C GLN A 173 -17.74 5.66 2.57
N ASP A 174 -18.02 4.37 2.39
CA ASP A 174 -19.36 3.82 2.46
C ASP A 174 -19.88 3.83 3.90
N PHE A 175 -19.03 3.48 4.89
CA PHE A 175 -19.35 3.62 6.30
C PHE A 175 -19.72 5.07 6.66
N ARG A 176 -18.90 6.05 6.22
CA ARG A 176 -19.18 7.47 6.47
C ARG A 176 -20.49 7.95 5.83
N ARG A 177 -20.83 7.43 4.65
CA ARG A 177 -22.09 7.76 3.97
C ARG A 177 -23.28 7.25 4.76
N GLN A 178 -23.24 6.00 5.20
CA GLN A 178 -24.29 5.37 6.00
C GLN A 178 -24.49 6.11 7.33
N ALA A 179 -23.40 6.42 8.04
CA ALA A 179 -23.47 7.17 9.30
C ALA A 179 -24.09 8.58 9.16
N LEU A 180 -23.89 9.25 8.02
CA LEU A 180 -24.53 10.55 7.73
C LEU A 180 -26.03 10.41 7.44
N GLU A 181 -26.43 9.34 6.74
CA GLU A 181 -27.83 9.06 6.42
C GLU A 181 -28.63 8.79 7.72
N ASP A 182 -28.07 8.02 8.64
CA ASP A 182 -28.68 7.74 9.95
C ASP A 182 -28.87 9.01 10.80
N ALA A 183 -27.86 9.90 10.79
CA ALA A 183 -27.92 11.18 11.50
C ALA A 183 -28.93 12.16 10.87
N GLY A 184 -29.06 12.17 9.54
CA GLY A 184 -29.96 13.07 8.80
C GLY A 184 -31.43 12.62 8.80
N GLY A 185 -31.70 11.32 8.78
CA GLY A 185 -33.06 10.76 8.82
C GLY A 185 -33.81 11.03 10.13
N SER A 186 -33.09 11.39 11.18
CA SER A 186 -33.63 11.68 12.51
C SER A 186 -34.37 13.03 12.63
N GLN A 187 -34.31 13.91 11.62
CA GLN A 187 -34.86 15.28 11.69
C GLN A 187 -36.17 15.51 10.93
N THR A 188 -36.70 14.54 10.19
CA THR A 188 -37.83 14.77 9.26
C THR A 188 -39.23 14.34 9.74
N ASP A 189 -39.39 13.85 10.98
CA ASP A 189 -40.66 13.31 11.50
C ASP A 189 -41.25 14.09 12.72
N GLN A 190 -41.10 15.43 12.77
CA GLN A 190 -41.78 16.26 13.78
C GLN A 190 -42.70 17.33 13.18
#